data_AF-A0A917WB04-F1
#
_entry.id   AF-A0A917WB04-F1
#
_cell.length_a   1.000
_cell.length_b   1.000
_cell.length_c   1.000
_cell.angle_alpha   90.00
_cell.angle_beta   90.00
_cell.angle_gamma   90.00
#
_symmetry.space_group_name_H-M   'P 1'
#
loop_
_entity.id
_entity.type
_entity.pdbx_description
1 polymer ?
#
loop_
_entity_poly.entity_id
_entity_poly.type
_entity_poly.pdbx_seq_one_letter_code
_entity_poly.pdbx_strand_id
1 'polypeptide(L)'
;MLVLLVTTVVTVVAAVPASAHATLLETTPGDTSVVRTAPLEVDLRYDQPVSTALGAVRVLDPGGNRVDSGTVAQRDDGRIVVAALKPDLPHGTYTVLWRVLSADAHTIFGASTFSVGAPSSTSVADQELEQDDGGRAAEIGLEASRVLSYGGIVLLFGVLAFVALLWPAGRQRRAVRRLVDIGWWATVAGTVTGVLLQGPYASGRPLSAAVDPDVLGQVLATRFGLAAVARLVLLLGIGYVMRRSRHGRGAGASSVLAGLGLAVLVSISVVGHSGSSDLAALALPLDVLHMAAASVWLGGLTVLATVLLRRPDPATSDDLARVLPRWSATAAGCVLVLVASGAFAGWRQIREWGALTGTGYGRLLIVKFGLVAGMVLFGALGRQLIQRRILHPAPGAVEPATEAEPLLLATGTDTATLVTTSEKPAQLSAAVRILRRSVLFEAVLAAAVLVVAAILVGTAPARDSYVPTFTASAPATSSLTVDVSVAPAKSGLNDLQLTYTGPGGRPTDVVAATARWTQQGGGDAVVPVTLTRSGPGRYTITRVALPAAGQWQLAVTTQSSDIDSSTVLFDVRVR
;
A
#
# COMPACT_ATOMS: atom_id res chain seq x y z
N MET A 1 -0.16 23.66 15.08
CA MET A 1 0.49 23.10 13.87
C MET A 1 1.40 21.93 14.20
N LEU A 2 2.35 22.07 15.15
CA LEU A 2 3.13 20.96 15.68
C LEU A 2 2.24 19.91 16.37
N VAL A 3 1.25 20.36 17.15
CA VAL A 3 0.30 19.47 17.83
C VAL A 3 -0.47 18.61 16.83
N LEU A 4 -1.06 19.16 15.77
CA LEU A 4 -1.81 18.39 14.76
C LEU A 4 -0.94 17.37 14.00
N LEU A 5 0.31 17.74 13.67
CA LEU A 5 1.27 16.83 13.04
C LEU A 5 1.69 15.70 13.99
N VAL A 6 1.88 16.02 15.27
CA VAL A 6 2.21 15.04 16.33
C VAL A 6 1.00 14.15 16.64
N THR A 7 -0.23 14.67 16.71
CA THR A 7 -1.42 13.83 16.93
C THR A 7 -1.68 12.89 15.75
N THR A 8 -1.46 13.32 14.51
CA THR A 8 -1.57 12.44 13.33
C THR A 8 -0.44 11.38 13.30
N VAL A 9 0.76 11.71 13.77
CA VAL A 9 1.86 10.72 13.88
C VAL A 9 1.61 9.74 15.03
N VAL A 10 1.09 10.20 16.18
CA VAL A 10 0.83 9.35 17.37
C VAL A 10 -0.36 8.41 17.18
N THR A 11 -1.44 8.81 16.48
CA THR A 11 -2.54 7.87 16.17
C THR A 11 -2.17 6.85 15.09
N VAL A 12 -1.16 7.12 14.26
CA VAL A 12 -0.64 6.19 13.23
C VAL A 12 0.21 5.07 13.83
N VAL A 13 0.92 5.31 14.94
CA VAL A 13 1.70 4.27 15.64
C VAL A 13 0.81 3.19 16.30
N ALA A 14 -0.49 3.46 16.47
CA ALA A 14 -1.46 2.50 17.03
C ALA A 14 -2.21 1.67 15.98
N ALA A 15 -1.93 1.85 14.68
CA ALA A 15 -2.49 0.97 13.66
C ALA A 15 -1.74 -0.37 13.69
N VAL A 16 -2.43 -1.43 14.14
CA VAL A 16 -1.93 -2.81 14.08
C VAL A 16 -1.62 -3.13 12.61
N PRO A 17 -0.43 -3.67 12.27
CA PRO A 17 -0.12 -4.06 10.91
C PRO A 17 -1.10 -5.14 10.48
N ALA A 18 -1.95 -4.84 9.50
CA ALA A 18 -2.73 -5.85 8.81
C ALA A 18 -1.82 -6.46 7.74
N SER A 19 -1.23 -7.62 8.04
CA SER A 19 -0.30 -8.34 7.15
C SER A 19 -0.98 -8.66 5.81
N ALA A 20 -0.28 -8.33 4.72
CA ALA A 20 -0.84 -7.97 3.41
C ALA A 20 -0.16 -8.65 2.23
N HIS A 21 0.71 -9.59 2.55
CA HIS A 21 1.68 -10.17 1.64
C HIS A 21 1.13 -11.50 1.10
N ALA A 22 1.91 -12.26 0.33
CA ALA A 22 1.43 -13.52 -0.23
C ALA A 22 0.71 -14.36 0.83
N THR A 23 -0.54 -14.68 0.55
CA THR A 23 -1.42 -15.34 1.50
C THR A 23 -1.25 -16.83 1.31
N LEU A 24 -0.91 -17.52 2.40
CA LEU A 24 -0.97 -18.98 2.42
C LEU A 24 -2.43 -19.40 2.28
N LEU A 25 -2.74 -20.08 1.18
CA LEU A 25 -4.08 -20.57 0.87
C LEU A 25 -4.34 -21.92 1.52
N GLU A 26 -3.32 -22.79 1.51
CA GLU A 26 -3.45 -24.20 1.87
C GLU A 26 -2.09 -24.80 2.26
N THR A 27 -2.14 -25.80 3.13
CA THR A 27 -1.02 -26.70 3.44
C THR A 27 -1.43 -28.14 3.17
N THR A 28 -0.48 -28.96 2.72
CA THR A 28 -0.67 -30.41 2.55
C THR A 28 0.50 -31.12 3.24
N PRO A 29 0.29 -31.88 4.33
CA PRO A 29 -0.97 -32.10 5.03
C PRO A 29 -1.63 -30.80 5.54
N GLY A 30 -2.95 -30.80 5.63
CA GLY A 30 -3.74 -29.66 6.09
C GLY A 30 -3.45 -29.30 7.55
N ASP A 31 -3.66 -28.04 7.89
CA ASP A 31 -3.47 -27.57 9.26
C ASP A 31 -4.37 -28.33 10.24
N THR A 32 -3.80 -28.78 11.34
CA THR A 32 -4.36 -29.66 12.37
C THR A 32 -4.83 -31.04 11.87
N SER A 33 -4.49 -31.42 10.63
CA SER A 33 -4.91 -32.71 10.07
C SER A 33 -4.20 -33.89 10.72
N VAL A 34 -4.86 -35.06 10.69
CA VAL A 34 -4.29 -36.33 11.14
C VAL A 34 -4.15 -37.27 9.94
N VAL A 35 -2.92 -37.64 9.62
CA VAL A 35 -2.59 -38.57 8.53
C VAL A 35 -2.22 -39.94 9.10
N ARG A 36 -2.61 -41.02 8.43
CA ARG A 36 -2.32 -42.39 8.90
C ARG A 36 -0.84 -42.76 8.81
N THR A 37 -0.19 -42.29 7.75
CA THR A 37 1.22 -42.55 7.43
C THR A 37 1.95 -41.25 7.26
N ALA A 38 3.23 -41.21 7.66
CA ALA A 38 4.08 -40.05 7.45
C ALA A 38 4.14 -39.70 5.94
N PRO A 39 3.89 -38.44 5.56
CA PRO A 39 4.02 -38.01 4.18
C PRO A 39 5.51 -37.90 3.80
N LEU A 40 5.81 -37.94 2.50
CA LEU A 40 7.16 -37.74 1.99
C LEU A 40 7.54 -36.26 1.87
N GLU A 41 6.54 -35.38 1.80
CA GLU A 41 6.73 -33.94 1.63
C GLU A 41 5.60 -33.15 2.29
N VAL A 42 5.87 -31.87 2.53
CA VAL A 42 4.89 -30.87 2.93
C VAL A 42 4.83 -29.78 1.85
N ASP A 43 3.63 -29.48 1.38
CA ASP A 43 3.37 -28.45 0.38
C ASP A 43 2.68 -27.25 1.01
N LEU A 44 3.14 -26.05 0.65
CA LEU A 44 2.55 -24.78 1.04
C LEU A 44 2.15 -24.02 -0.23
N ARG A 45 0.85 -23.76 -0.40
CA ARG A 45 0.30 -23.09 -1.59
C ARG A 45 -0.07 -21.65 -1.29
N TYR A 46 0.42 -20.72 -2.11
CA TYR A 46 0.22 -19.28 -1.99
C TYR A 46 -0.63 -18.73 -3.13
N ASP A 47 -1.27 -17.58 -2.91
CA ASP A 47 -2.03 -16.84 -3.92
C ASP A 47 -1.18 -16.19 -5.02
N GLN A 48 0.10 -15.96 -4.72
CA GLN A 48 1.09 -15.38 -5.63
C GLN A 48 2.46 -16.06 -5.45
N PRO A 49 3.36 -15.94 -6.44
CA PRO A 49 4.72 -16.48 -6.32
C PRO A 49 5.46 -15.91 -5.11
N VAL A 50 6.15 -16.79 -4.39
CA VAL A 50 7.03 -16.43 -3.27
C VAL A 50 8.47 -16.82 -3.59
N SER A 51 9.43 -16.21 -2.91
CA SER A 51 10.83 -16.60 -2.94
C SER A 51 11.18 -17.33 -1.66
N THR A 52 11.89 -18.44 -1.81
CA THR A 52 12.39 -19.28 -0.71
C THR A 52 13.84 -18.98 -0.32
N ALA A 53 14.42 -17.90 -0.87
CA ALA A 53 15.71 -17.39 -0.42
C ALA A 53 15.65 -17.10 1.09
N LEU A 54 16.74 -17.36 1.82
CA LEU A 54 16.90 -17.08 3.26
C LEU A 54 16.19 -18.04 4.26
N GLY A 55 15.86 -19.28 3.86
CA GLY A 55 15.48 -20.36 4.79
C GLY A 55 13.98 -20.53 5.00
N ALA A 56 13.31 -21.02 3.96
CA ALA A 56 11.88 -20.79 3.77
C ALA A 56 10.90 -21.68 4.55
N VAL A 57 11.24 -22.95 4.75
CA VAL A 57 10.36 -23.92 5.40
C VAL A 57 11.19 -24.83 6.31
N ARG A 58 10.71 -25.02 7.53
CA ARG A 58 11.25 -25.98 8.50
C ARG A 58 10.12 -26.87 8.97
N VAL A 59 10.38 -28.17 9.07
CA VAL A 59 9.43 -29.10 9.69
C VAL A 59 10.08 -29.68 10.93
N LEU A 60 9.39 -29.54 12.06
CA LEU A 60 9.87 -29.91 13.38
C LEU A 60 9.01 -31.04 13.97
N ASP A 61 9.65 -31.97 14.68
CA ASP A 61 8.99 -33.03 15.44
C ASP A 61 8.36 -32.49 16.75
N PRO A 62 7.63 -33.31 17.54
CA PRO A 62 7.05 -32.87 18.80
C PRO A 62 8.07 -32.34 19.83
N GLY A 63 9.33 -32.75 19.72
CA GLY A 63 10.44 -32.31 20.58
C GLY A 63 11.19 -31.08 20.05
N GLY A 64 10.79 -30.53 18.89
CA GLY A 64 11.43 -29.37 18.26
C GLY A 64 12.60 -29.70 17.34
N ASN A 65 12.89 -30.97 17.06
CA ASN A 65 14.00 -31.35 16.18
C ASN A 65 13.59 -31.27 14.70
N ARG A 66 14.52 -30.82 13.86
CA ARG A 66 14.29 -30.70 12.41
C ARG A 66 14.20 -32.05 11.70
N VAL A 67 13.06 -32.32 11.06
CA VAL A 67 12.75 -33.56 10.34
C VAL A 67 12.61 -33.38 8.83
N ASP A 68 12.73 -32.16 8.31
CA ASP A 68 12.87 -31.94 6.87
C ASP A 68 14.32 -32.18 6.38
N SER A 69 14.46 -32.31 5.06
CA SER A 69 15.71 -32.58 4.34
C SER A 69 16.67 -31.39 4.24
N GLY A 70 16.27 -30.19 4.64
CA GLY A 70 17.08 -28.98 4.51
C GLY A 70 16.86 -28.20 3.21
N THR A 71 16.35 -28.85 2.17
CA THR A 71 16.12 -28.25 0.84
C THR A 71 14.65 -28.04 0.55
N VAL A 72 14.31 -26.91 -0.05
CA VAL A 72 12.96 -26.57 -0.51
C VAL A 72 12.94 -26.46 -2.03
N ALA A 73 11.92 -27.06 -2.64
CA ALA A 73 11.63 -26.91 -4.06
C ALA A 73 10.46 -25.95 -4.28
N GLN A 74 10.35 -25.41 -5.48
CA GLN A 74 9.21 -24.59 -5.89
C GLN A 74 8.51 -25.22 -7.10
N ARG A 75 7.18 -25.23 -7.08
CA ARG A 75 6.30 -25.68 -8.18
C ARG A 75 5.33 -24.55 -8.56
N ASP A 76 4.64 -24.69 -9.68
CA ASP A 76 3.61 -23.74 -10.18
C ASP A 76 4.11 -22.28 -10.23
N ASP A 77 5.23 -22.05 -10.93
CA ASP A 77 5.86 -20.73 -11.06
C ASP A 77 6.15 -20.03 -9.72
N GLY A 78 6.50 -20.82 -8.69
CA GLY A 78 6.84 -20.30 -7.36
C GLY A 78 5.67 -20.12 -6.40
N ARG A 79 4.46 -20.53 -6.77
CA ARG A 79 3.26 -20.46 -5.90
C ARG A 79 3.15 -21.62 -4.92
N ILE A 80 3.84 -22.73 -5.17
CA ILE A 80 3.87 -23.88 -4.27
C ILE A 80 5.30 -24.07 -3.79
N VAL A 81 5.49 -24.07 -2.46
CA VAL A 81 6.77 -24.38 -1.81
C VAL A 81 6.69 -25.78 -1.21
N VAL A 82 7.68 -26.60 -1.49
CA VAL A 82 7.70 -28.03 -1.15
C VAL A 82 8.91 -28.32 -0.26
N ALA A 83 8.65 -28.87 0.92
CA ALA A 83 9.67 -29.32 1.85
C ALA A 83 9.66 -30.85 1.94
N ALA A 84 10.71 -31.50 1.46
CA ALA A 84 10.84 -32.95 1.57
C ALA A 84 11.17 -33.37 3.01
N LEU A 85 10.48 -34.40 3.50
CA LEU A 85 10.64 -34.94 4.84
C LEU A 85 11.61 -36.13 4.84
N LYS A 86 12.25 -36.36 5.99
CA LYS A 86 13.01 -37.60 6.21
C LYS A 86 12.05 -38.80 6.22
N PRO A 87 12.48 -39.99 5.76
CA PRO A 87 11.66 -41.19 5.80
C PRO A 87 11.38 -41.63 7.25
N ASP A 88 10.35 -42.47 7.40
CA ASP A 88 10.01 -43.18 8.65
C ASP A 88 9.80 -42.30 9.88
N LEU A 89 9.13 -41.15 9.70
CA LEU A 89 8.80 -40.25 10.81
C LEU A 89 7.88 -40.95 11.83
N PRO A 90 8.20 -40.92 13.13
CA PRO A 90 7.38 -41.50 14.19
C PRO A 90 5.98 -40.89 14.29
N HIS A 91 5.11 -41.56 15.06
CA HIS A 91 3.83 -40.99 15.46
C HIS A 91 4.01 -39.74 16.33
N GLY A 92 3.16 -38.73 16.10
CA GLY A 92 3.16 -37.48 16.86
C GLY A 92 2.72 -36.28 16.03
N THR A 93 2.64 -35.12 16.69
CA THR A 93 2.29 -33.82 16.10
C THR A 93 3.54 -33.05 15.65
N TYR A 94 3.61 -32.79 14.36
CA TYR A 94 4.68 -32.07 13.68
C TYR A 94 4.28 -30.61 13.46
N THR A 95 5.26 -29.73 13.52
CA THR A 95 5.09 -28.29 13.27
C THR A 95 5.76 -27.92 11.95
N VAL A 96 5.01 -27.32 11.04
CA VAL A 96 5.50 -26.76 9.78
C VAL A 96 5.62 -25.26 9.97
N LEU A 97 6.85 -24.76 9.97
CA LEU A 97 7.16 -23.33 10.03
C LEU A 97 7.54 -22.85 8.64
N TRP A 98 7.04 -21.68 8.25
CA TRP A 98 7.50 -21.01 7.03
C TRP A 98 7.90 -19.58 7.29
N ARG A 99 8.84 -19.10 6.46
CA ARG A 99 9.23 -17.70 6.32
C ARG A 99 9.61 -17.46 4.87
N VAL A 100 8.69 -16.94 4.08
CA VAL A 100 8.85 -16.74 2.63
C VAL A 100 8.79 -15.26 2.27
N LEU A 101 9.49 -14.87 1.20
CA LEU A 101 9.46 -13.49 0.70
C LEU A 101 8.47 -13.38 -0.47
N SER A 102 7.46 -12.53 -0.38
CA SER A 102 6.57 -12.26 -1.51
C SER A 102 7.25 -11.44 -2.62
N ALA A 103 6.60 -11.41 -3.79
CA ALA A 103 7.09 -10.68 -4.95
C ALA A 103 7.31 -9.17 -4.70
N ASP A 104 6.60 -8.57 -3.75
CA ASP A 104 6.71 -7.17 -3.32
C ASP A 104 7.71 -6.94 -2.17
N ALA A 105 8.59 -7.92 -1.93
CA ALA A 105 9.70 -7.85 -0.97
C ALA A 105 9.29 -7.71 0.50
N HIS A 106 8.19 -8.35 0.86
CA HIS A 106 7.75 -8.49 2.24
C HIS A 106 7.77 -9.94 2.70
N THR A 107 7.97 -10.15 3.99
CA THR A 107 8.15 -11.48 4.56
C THR A 107 6.85 -11.97 5.17
N ILE A 108 6.44 -13.17 4.78
CA ILE A 108 5.33 -13.89 5.39
C ILE A 108 5.90 -15.02 6.19
N PHE A 109 5.50 -15.10 7.45
CA PHE A 109 5.87 -16.21 8.30
C PHE A 109 4.64 -16.73 9.05
N GLY A 110 4.74 -17.97 9.50
CA GLY A 110 3.69 -18.60 10.27
C GLY A 110 4.02 -20.05 10.58
N ALA A 111 3.08 -20.69 11.27
CA ALA A 111 3.15 -22.09 11.65
C ALA A 111 1.83 -22.79 11.33
N SER A 112 1.90 -24.05 10.94
CA SER A 112 0.79 -24.98 10.92
C SER A 112 1.22 -26.30 11.55
N THR A 113 0.25 -27.13 11.91
CA THR A 113 0.54 -28.43 12.52
C THR A 113 -0.13 -29.56 11.75
N PHE A 114 0.45 -30.76 11.81
CA PHE A 114 -0.23 -31.99 11.38
C PHE A 114 0.21 -33.15 12.28
N SER A 115 -0.58 -34.21 12.37
CA SER A 115 -0.27 -35.37 13.23
C SER A 115 -0.17 -36.65 12.43
N VAL A 116 0.84 -37.47 12.71
CA VAL A 116 1.00 -38.82 12.15
C VAL A 116 0.41 -39.84 13.13
N GLY A 117 -0.65 -40.52 12.74
CA GLY A 117 -1.43 -41.49 13.52
C GLY A 117 -2.34 -40.87 14.58
N ALA A 118 -1.78 -40.20 15.59
CA ALA A 118 -2.54 -39.56 16.66
C ALA A 118 -1.89 -38.24 17.11
N PRO A 119 -2.69 -37.22 17.49
CA PRO A 119 -2.17 -35.98 18.06
C PRO A 119 -1.38 -36.21 19.36
N SER A 120 -0.30 -35.44 19.56
CA SER A 120 0.51 -35.39 20.77
C SER A 120 0.67 -33.95 21.26
N SER A 121 0.88 -33.75 22.56
CA SER A 121 1.18 -32.42 23.10
C SER A 121 2.51 -31.88 22.55
N THR A 122 2.50 -30.64 22.05
CA THR A 122 3.71 -29.91 21.63
C THR A 122 3.50 -28.41 21.88
N SER A 123 4.58 -27.70 22.23
CA SER A 123 4.63 -26.23 22.37
C SER A 123 5.56 -25.58 21.35
N VAL A 124 6.02 -26.34 20.35
CA VAL A 124 7.08 -25.92 19.42
C VAL A 124 6.63 -24.73 18.56
N ALA A 125 5.39 -24.73 18.08
CA ALA A 125 4.84 -23.64 17.27
C ALA A 125 4.87 -22.30 18.02
N ASP A 126 4.37 -22.29 19.27
CA ASP A 126 4.31 -21.07 20.09
C ASP A 126 5.72 -20.55 20.41
N GLN A 127 6.63 -21.45 20.80
CA GLN A 127 8.02 -21.09 21.13
C GLN A 127 8.77 -20.48 19.94
N GLU A 128 8.61 -21.04 18.74
CA GLU A 128 9.30 -20.55 17.54
C GLU A 128 8.68 -19.24 17.01
N LEU A 129 7.37 -19.03 17.19
CA LEU A 129 6.72 -17.76 16.84
C LEU A 129 7.05 -16.64 17.85
N GLU A 130 7.26 -16.96 19.12
CA GLU A 130 7.65 -15.98 20.16
C GLU A 130 9.11 -15.54 20.06
N GLN A 131 10.02 -16.38 19.56
CA GLN A 131 11.47 -16.07 19.49
C GLN A 131 11.90 -15.15 18.33
N ASP A 132 10.98 -14.57 17.56
CA ASP A 132 11.26 -13.69 16.41
C ASP A 132 11.59 -12.22 16.78
N ASP A 133 12.31 -11.99 17.88
CA ASP A 133 12.62 -10.63 18.37
C ASP A 133 13.53 -9.84 17.41
N GLY A 134 14.38 -10.52 16.64
CA GLY A 134 15.27 -9.92 15.64
C GLY A 134 14.53 -9.36 14.42
N GLY A 135 13.44 -10.03 14.01
CA GLY A 135 12.63 -9.66 12.86
C GLY A 135 11.93 -8.31 13.03
N ARG A 136 11.42 -8.01 14.23
CA ARG A 136 10.63 -6.79 14.49
C ARG A 136 11.44 -5.50 14.43
N ALA A 137 12.67 -5.51 14.95
CA ALA A 137 13.56 -4.35 14.85
C ALA A 137 14.00 -4.10 13.39
N ALA A 138 14.27 -5.17 12.64
CA ALA A 138 14.59 -5.10 11.22
C ALA A 138 13.40 -4.62 10.38
N GLU A 139 12.18 -5.05 10.71
CA GLU A 139 10.93 -4.60 10.10
C GLU A 139 10.74 -3.08 10.24
N ILE A 140 10.78 -2.56 11.46
CA ILE A 140 10.65 -1.11 11.73
C ILE A 140 11.73 -0.32 10.97
N GLY A 141 12.97 -0.81 11.00
CA GLY A 141 14.07 -0.17 10.29
C GLY A 141 13.88 -0.20 8.77
N LEU A 142 13.35 -1.30 8.22
CA LEU A 142 13.06 -1.46 6.80
C LEU A 142 11.93 -0.51 6.37
N GLU A 143 10.86 -0.38 7.16
CA GLU A 143 9.81 0.60 6.92
C GLU A 143 10.35 2.04 6.93
N ALA A 144 11.16 2.38 7.93
CA ALA A 144 11.81 3.69 7.99
C ALA A 144 12.70 3.95 6.76
N SER A 145 13.45 2.94 6.32
CA SER A 145 14.29 3.03 5.11
C SER A 145 13.48 3.30 3.84
N ARG A 146 12.30 2.70 3.73
CA ARG A 146 11.37 2.90 2.60
C ARG A 146 10.78 4.30 2.61
N VAL A 147 10.33 4.79 3.78
CA VAL A 147 9.84 6.18 3.93
C VAL A 147 10.95 7.17 3.53
N LEU A 148 12.17 6.95 4.01
CA LEU A 148 13.32 7.79 3.68
C LEU A 148 13.64 7.75 2.17
N SER A 149 13.66 6.56 1.57
CA SER A 149 13.93 6.38 0.15
C SER A 149 12.84 7.02 -0.72
N TYR A 150 11.56 6.76 -0.45
CA TYR A 150 10.44 7.30 -1.23
C TYR A 150 10.33 8.82 -1.10
N GLY A 151 10.48 9.35 0.12
CA GLY A 151 10.53 10.80 0.34
C GLY A 151 11.72 11.44 -0.39
N GLY A 152 12.89 10.78 -0.38
CA GLY A 152 14.07 11.18 -1.12
C GLY A 152 13.83 11.24 -2.63
N ILE A 153 13.21 10.20 -3.21
CA ILE A 153 12.91 10.11 -4.64
C ILE A 153 11.90 11.18 -5.07
N VAL A 154 10.82 11.34 -4.31
CA VAL A 154 9.79 12.38 -4.55
C VAL A 154 10.41 13.76 -4.60
N LEU A 155 11.26 14.08 -3.62
CA LEU A 155 11.97 15.36 -3.58
C LEU A 155 12.98 15.48 -4.73
N LEU A 156 13.80 14.45 -4.96
CA LEU A 156 14.84 14.46 -5.99
C LEU A 156 14.25 14.65 -7.38
N PHE A 157 13.37 13.76 -7.83
CA PHE A 157 12.78 13.85 -9.16
C PHE A 157 11.90 15.10 -9.28
N GLY A 158 11.11 15.43 -8.25
CA GLY A 158 10.25 16.61 -8.26
C GLY A 158 11.02 17.91 -8.48
N VAL A 159 12.13 18.11 -7.76
CA VAL A 159 12.98 19.30 -7.93
C VAL A 159 13.69 19.30 -9.28
N LEU A 160 14.20 18.15 -9.73
CA LEU A 160 14.87 18.04 -11.03
C LEU A 160 13.91 18.33 -12.20
N ALA A 161 12.71 17.77 -12.17
CA ALA A 161 11.67 18.01 -13.17
C ALA A 161 11.19 19.47 -13.15
N PHE A 162 11.00 20.06 -11.96
CA PHE A 162 10.62 21.47 -11.83
C PHE A 162 11.67 22.39 -12.48
N VAL A 163 12.95 22.16 -12.21
CA VAL A 163 14.04 22.95 -12.82
C VAL A 163 14.13 22.71 -14.32
N ALA A 164 13.98 21.47 -14.79
CA ALA A 164 14.07 21.15 -16.22
C ALA A 164 12.91 21.76 -17.03
N LEU A 165 11.68 21.71 -16.50
CA LEU A 165 10.46 22.07 -17.23
C LEU A 165 10.03 23.53 -17.01
N LEU A 166 10.20 24.04 -15.79
CA LEU A 166 9.57 25.30 -15.37
C LEU A 166 10.59 26.40 -15.07
N TRP A 167 11.74 26.05 -14.47
CA TRP A 167 12.71 27.05 -14.02
C TRP A 167 14.18 26.64 -14.26
N PRO A 168 14.67 26.62 -15.52
CA PRO A 168 16.05 26.22 -15.83
C PRO A 168 17.12 27.04 -15.11
N ALA A 169 16.90 28.35 -14.96
CA ALA A 169 17.80 29.25 -14.23
C ALA A 169 17.91 28.88 -12.73
N GLY A 170 16.86 28.28 -12.15
CA GLY A 170 16.82 27.80 -10.78
C GLY A 170 17.92 26.80 -10.44
N ARG A 171 18.45 26.06 -11.43
CA ARG A 171 19.57 25.12 -11.25
C ARG A 171 20.79 25.77 -10.58
N GLN A 172 21.02 27.05 -10.85
CA GLN A 172 22.18 27.79 -10.33
C GLN A 172 21.97 28.32 -8.91
N ARG A 173 20.76 28.22 -8.35
CA ARG A 173 20.47 28.65 -6.98
C ARG A 173 21.00 27.62 -5.98
N ARG A 174 21.76 28.09 -4.97
CA ARG A 174 22.29 27.25 -3.88
C ARG A 174 21.19 26.49 -3.14
N ALA A 175 20.05 27.13 -2.90
CA ALA A 175 18.92 26.51 -2.21
C ALA A 175 18.33 25.33 -2.98
N VAL A 176 18.18 25.45 -4.31
CA VAL A 176 17.70 24.36 -5.18
C VAL A 176 18.69 23.20 -5.18
N ARG A 177 20.00 23.47 -5.32
CA ARG A 177 21.03 22.43 -5.21
C ARG A 177 20.99 21.68 -3.88
N ARG A 178 20.75 22.40 -2.78
CA ARG A 178 20.62 21.79 -1.45
C ARG A 178 19.44 20.82 -1.38
N LEU A 179 18.30 21.17 -1.97
CA LEU A 179 17.14 20.26 -2.03
C LEU A 179 17.43 19.01 -2.86
N VAL A 180 18.11 19.16 -4.00
CA VAL A 180 18.56 18.03 -4.82
C VAL A 180 19.54 17.15 -4.03
N ASP A 181 20.53 17.74 -3.35
CA ASP A 181 21.51 17.00 -2.54
C ASP A 181 20.84 16.26 -1.37
N ILE A 182 19.84 16.87 -0.70
CA ILE A 182 19.04 16.22 0.35
C ILE A 182 18.25 15.03 -0.21
N GLY A 183 17.52 15.22 -1.31
CA GLY A 183 16.74 14.15 -1.93
C GLY A 183 17.63 13.01 -2.42
N TRP A 184 18.79 13.34 -2.99
CA TRP A 184 19.79 12.36 -3.44
C TRP A 184 20.34 11.54 -2.27
N TRP A 185 20.83 12.18 -1.20
CA TRP A 185 21.36 11.47 -0.04
C TRP A 185 20.30 10.69 0.72
N ALA A 186 19.08 11.20 0.85
CA ALA A 186 17.97 10.45 1.44
C ALA A 186 17.65 9.18 0.63
N THR A 187 17.65 9.28 -0.71
CA THR A 187 17.44 8.11 -1.57
C THR A 187 18.56 7.09 -1.44
N VAL A 188 19.82 7.54 -1.44
CA VAL A 188 20.99 6.66 -1.27
C VAL A 188 20.94 5.97 0.09
N ALA A 189 20.79 6.74 1.18
CA ALA A 189 20.75 6.23 2.53
C ALA A 189 19.61 5.22 2.69
N GLY A 190 18.38 5.59 2.31
CA GLY A 190 17.22 4.70 2.39
C GLY A 190 17.39 3.42 1.58
N THR A 191 17.96 3.49 0.37
CA THR A 191 18.21 2.31 -0.46
C THR A 191 19.28 1.39 0.15
N VAL A 192 20.40 1.94 0.63
CA VAL A 192 21.46 1.16 1.27
C VAL A 192 20.95 0.52 2.56
N THR A 193 20.30 1.27 3.44
CA THR A 193 19.75 0.72 4.68
C THR A 193 18.67 -0.32 4.40
N GLY A 194 17.86 -0.14 3.35
CA GLY A 194 16.86 -1.12 2.95
C GLY A 194 17.48 -2.46 2.54
N VAL A 195 18.57 -2.44 1.77
CA VAL A 195 19.31 -3.67 1.41
C VAL A 195 19.89 -4.36 2.64
N LEU A 196 20.52 -3.60 3.54
CA LEU A 196 21.12 -4.15 4.77
C LEU A 196 20.07 -4.79 5.68
N LEU A 197 18.89 -4.16 5.82
CA LEU A 197 17.84 -4.62 6.73
C LEU A 197 16.94 -5.70 6.14
N GLN A 198 16.88 -5.85 4.81
CA GLN A 198 16.06 -6.87 4.15
C GLN A 198 16.43 -8.29 4.59
N GLY A 199 17.72 -8.58 4.77
CA GLY A 199 18.22 -9.91 5.12
C GLY A 199 17.77 -10.38 6.50
N PRO A 200 18.09 -9.64 7.59
CA PRO A 200 17.58 -9.91 8.93
C PRO A 200 16.06 -10.02 8.98
N TYR A 201 15.35 -9.10 8.32
CA TYR A 201 13.89 -9.11 8.23
C TYR A 201 13.36 -10.40 7.57
N ALA A 202 13.91 -10.77 6.41
CA ALA A 202 13.47 -11.93 5.64
C ALA A 202 13.88 -13.28 6.24
N SER A 203 14.91 -13.33 7.08
CA SER A 203 15.37 -14.55 7.74
C SER A 203 14.97 -14.69 9.21
N GLY A 204 14.38 -13.65 9.82
CA GLY A 204 14.13 -13.62 11.27
C GLY A 204 15.40 -13.57 12.11
N ARG A 205 16.55 -13.24 11.50
CA ARG A 205 17.86 -13.17 12.18
C ARG A 205 18.02 -11.82 12.89
N PRO A 206 18.87 -11.74 13.93
CA PRO A 206 19.18 -10.47 14.60
C PRO A 206 19.81 -9.45 13.64
N LEU A 207 19.76 -8.17 14.00
CA LEU A 207 20.30 -7.05 13.21
C LEU A 207 21.79 -7.20 12.85
N SER A 208 22.56 -7.97 13.61
CA SER A 208 23.96 -8.28 13.28
C SER A 208 24.13 -9.03 11.95
N ALA A 209 23.09 -9.75 11.49
CA ALA A 209 23.08 -10.41 10.19
C ALA A 209 22.98 -9.43 9.00
N ALA A 210 22.75 -8.13 9.25
CA ALA A 210 22.63 -7.12 8.19
C ALA A 210 23.91 -6.93 7.38
N VAL A 211 25.06 -7.31 7.95
CA VAL A 211 26.38 -7.20 7.33
C VAL A 211 27.02 -8.56 7.03
N ASP A 212 26.27 -9.65 7.21
CA ASP A 212 26.70 -11.01 6.87
C ASP A 212 26.79 -11.14 5.33
N PRO A 213 27.97 -11.44 4.76
CA PRO A 213 28.17 -11.53 3.31
C PRO A 213 27.25 -12.54 2.63
N ASP A 214 26.93 -13.66 3.28
CA ASP A 214 26.08 -14.70 2.69
C ASP A 214 24.62 -14.24 2.64
N VAL A 215 24.17 -13.54 3.68
CA VAL A 215 22.84 -12.93 3.73
C VAL A 215 22.72 -11.83 2.68
N LEU A 216 23.72 -10.96 2.58
CA LEU A 216 23.75 -9.89 1.57
C LEU A 216 23.77 -10.45 0.15
N GLY A 217 24.56 -11.51 -0.10
CA GLY A 217 24.58 -12.21 -1.39
C GLY A 217 23.19 -12.72 -1.78
N GLN A 218 22.47 -13.33 -0.83
CA GLN A 218 21.10 -13.80 -1.05
C GLN A 218 20.12 -12.64 -1.30
N VAL A 219 20.20 -11.54 -0.54
CA VAL A 219 19.37 -10.34 -0.75
C VAL A 219 19.63 -9.75 -2.14
N LEU A 220 20.89 -9.62 -2.55
CA LEU A 220 21.27 -9.05 -3.85
C LEU A 220 20.84 -9.93 -5.03
N ALA A 221 20.69 -11.23 -4.83
CA ALA A 221 20.14 -12.15 -5.83
C ALA A 221 18.62 -12.01 -6.00
N THR A 222 17.90 -11.39 -5.05
CA THR A 222 16.46 -11.14 -5.19
C THR A 222 16.16 -10.00 -6.16
N ARG A 223 14.91 -9.96 -6.67
CA ARG A 223 14.40 -8.83 -7.48
C ARG A 223 14.55 -7.49 -6.74
N PHE A 224 14.32 -7.48 -5.43
CA PHE A 224 14.50 -6.30 -4.59
C PHE A 224 15.96 -5.81 -4.60
N GLY A 225 16.90 -6.72 -4.39
CA GLY A 225 18.33 -6.42 -4.40
C GLY A 225 18.82 -5.90 -5.75
N LEU A 226 18.44 -6.57 -6.84
CA LEU A 226 18.77 -6.13 -8.20
C LEU A 226 18.22 -4.73 -8.52
N ALA A 227 16.97 -4.44 -8.12
CA ALA A 227 16.38 -3.12 -8.29
C ALA A 227 17.10 -2.05 -7.45
N ALA A 228 17.51 -2.38 -6.23
CA ALA A 228 18.30 -1.50 -5.39
C ALA A 228 19.68 -1.20 -6.00
N VAL A 229 20.37 -2.20 -6.55
CA VAL A 229 21.64 -2.03 -7.27
C VAL A 229 21.45 -1.12 -8.49
N ALA A 230 20.46 -1.39 -9.33
CA ALA A 230 20.16 -0.56 -10.50
C ALA A 230 19.89 0.90 -10.08
N ARG A 231 19.14 1.11 -8.99
CA ARG A 231 18.88 2.43 -8.42
C ARG A 231 20.15 3.13 -7.94
N LEU A 232 21.04 2.43 -7.25
CA LEU A 232 22.32 2.99 -6.80
C LEU A 232 23.22 3.39 -7.98
N VAL A 233 23.25 2.59 -9.06
CA VAL A 233 23.96 2.95 -10.30
C VAL A 233 23.39 4.22 -10.92
N LEU A 234 22.06 4.34 -11.01
CA LEU A 234 21.41 5.55 -11.50
C LEU A 234 21.72 6.77 -10.63
N LEU A 235 21.74 6.61 -9.31
CA LEU A 235 22.10 7.68 -8.36
C LEU A 235 23.57 8.10 -8.52
N LEU A 236 24.50 7.16 -8.75
CA LEU A 236 25.88 7.49 -9.09
C LEU A 236 25.96 8.30 -10.39
N GLY A 237 25.20 7.92 -11.42
CA GLY A 237 25.06 8.68 -12.67
C GLY A 237 24.55 10.11 -12.44
N ILE A 238 23.50 10.26 -11.62
CA ILE A 238 22.98 11.58 -11.20
C ILE A 238 24.07 12.40 -10.52
N GLY A 239 24.78 11.81 -9.55
CA GLY A 239 25.87 12.47 -8.82
C GLY A 239 27.01 12.90 -9.73
N TYR A 240 27.39 12.06 -10.70
CA TYR A 240 28.40 12.39 -11.71
C TYR A 240 27.98 13.57 -12.60
N VAL A 241 26.77 13.53 -13.16
CA VAL A 241 26.24 14.63 -14.00
C VAL A 241 26.11 15.91 -13.19
N MET A 242 25.66 15.84 -11.94
CA MET A 242 25.60 16.98 -11.02
C MET A 242 26.98 17.62 -10.81
N ARG A 243 28.03 16.82 -10.52
CA ARG A 243 29.39 17.34 -10.30
C ARG A 243 30.00 17.94 -11.57
N ARG A 244 29.88 17.27 -12.72
CA ARG A 244 30.40 17.74 -14.00
C ARG A 244 29.75 19.06 -14.45
N SER A 245 28.44 19.18 -14.25
CA SER A 245 27.66 20.35 -14.67
C SER A 245 27.74 21.55 -13.70
N ARG A 246 28.39 21.42 -12.53
CA ARG A 246 28.63 22.55 -11.61
C ARG A 246 29.55 23.62 -12.19
N HIS A 247 30.40 23.26 -13.16
CA HIS A 247 31.42 24.14 -13.73
C HIS A 247 31.16 24.53 -15.20
N GLY A 248 30.04 24.11 -15.80
CA GLY A 248 29.74 24.35 -17.23
C GLY A 248 28.26 24.67 -17.51
N ARG A 249 28.00 25.43 -18.58
CA ARG A 249 26.65 25.84 -19.04
C ARG A 249 26.00 24.81 -19.97
N GLY A 250 26.07 23.52 -19.65
CA GLY A 250 25.48 22.48 -20.50
C GLY A 250 23.95 22.53 -20.48
N ALA A 251 23.33 23.09 -21.52
CA ALA A 251 21.87 23.24 -21.64
C ALA A 251 21.09 21.90 -21.53
N GLY A 252 21.72 20.77 -21.87
CA GLY A 252 21.13 19.43 -21.78
C GLY A 252 21.18 18.78 -20.39
N ALA A 253 21.95 19.32 -19.43
CA ALA A 253 22.19 18.64 -18.16
C ALA A 253 20.95 18.57 -17.25
N SER A 254 19.95 19.42 -17.44
CA SER A 254 18.70 19.36 -16.67
C SER A 254 17.79 18.24 -17.16
N SER A 255 17.67 18.09 -18.48
CA SER A 255 16.89 17.00 -19.10
C SER A 255 17.50 15.63 -18.80
N VAL A 256 18.83 15.49 -18.88
CA VAL A 256 19.51 14.24 -18.51
C VAL A 256 19.25 13.86 -17.05
N LEU A 257 19.37 14.82 -16.12
CA LEU A 257 19.08 14.56 -14.71
C LEU A 257 17.61 14.20 -14.47
N ALA A 258 16.66 14.87 -15.14
CA ALA A 258 15.24 14.53 -15.05
C ALA A 258 14.97 13.12 -15.60
N GLY A 259 15.58 12.73 -16.71
CA GLY A 259 15.48 11.38 -17.27
C GLY A 259 16.05 10.30 -16.35
N LEU A 260 17.21 10.54 -15.74
CA LEU A 260 17.78 9.63 -14.72
C LEU A 260 16.91 9.56 -13.47
N GLY A 261 16.34 10.69 -13.01
CA GLY A 261 15.39 10.71 -11.91
C GLY A 261 14.11 9.92 -12.20
N LEU A 262 13.62 9.98 -13.45
CA LEU A 262 12.49 9.15 -13.89
C LEU A 262 12.86 7.67 -13.89
N ALA A 263 14.06 7.30 -14.33
CA ALA A 263 14.53 5.91 -14.24
C ALA A 263 14.62 5.41 -12.79
N VAL A 264 15.02 6.28 -11.84
CA VAL A 264 14.97 5.97 -10.40
C VAL A 264 13.52 5.72 -9.94
N LEU A 265 12.55 6.50 -10.40
CA LEU A 265 11.12 6.24 -10.14
C LEU A 265 10.65 4.90 -10.73
N VAL A 266 11.05 4.56 -11.95
CA VAL A 266 10.70 3.26 -12.54
C VAL A 266 11.22 2.10 -11.67
N SER A 267 12.41 2.24 -11.08
CA SER A 267 13.00 1.21 -10.21
C SER A 267 12.17 0.86 -8.97
N ILE A 268 11.29 1.75 -8.49
CA ILE A 268 10.38 1.44 -7.36
C ILE A 268 9.10 0.74 -7.85
N SER A 269 8.56 1.16 -9.00
CA SER A 269 7.33 0.60 -9.57
C SER A 269 7.48 -0.85 -10.06
N VAL A 270 8.68 -1.21 -10.52
CA VAL A 270 8.98 -2.59 -10.99
C VAL A 270 8.94 -3.60 -9.84
N VAL A 271 9.28 -3.19 -8.61
CA VAL A 271 9.30 -4.08 -7.43
C VAL A 271 7.92 -4.19 -6.76
N GLY A 272 7.01 -3.23 -6.98
CA GLY A 272 5.68 -3.22 -6.35
C GLY A 272 4.61 -4.07 -7.08
N HIS A 273 3.40 -4.10 -6.52
CA HIS A 273 2.21 -4.83 -7.01
C HIS A 273 1.76 -4.49 -8.45
N SER A 274 2.37 -3.49 -9.07
CA SER A 274 2.14 -3.13 -10.48
C SER A 274 2.91 -4.07 -11.41
N GLY A 275 4.11 -4.52 -11.02
CA GLY A 275 4.97 -5.40 -11.82
C GLY A 275 4.58 -6.88 -11.77
N SER A 276 3.85 -7.31 -10.74
CA SER A 276 3.48 -8.72 -10.49
C SER A 276 2.01 -9.04 -10.79
N SER A 277 1.30 -8.20 -11.55
CA SER A 277 -0.15 -8.37 -11.80
C SER A 277 -0.50 -8.83 -13.21
N ASP A 278 -1.67 -9.46 -13.36
CA ASP A 278 -2.21 -9.87 -14.67
C ASP A 278 -2.36 -8.72 -15.68
N LEU A 279 -2.45 -7.47 -15.18
CA LEU A 279 -2.52 -6.25 -15.98
C LEU A 279 -1.21 -5.44 -15.92
N ALA A 280 -0.06 -6.08 -15.67
CA ALA A 280 1.22 -5.39 -15.46
C ALA A 280 1.56 -4.39 -16.59
N ALA A 281 1.25 -4.73 -17.84
CA ALA A 281 1.49 -3.88 -19.00
C ALA A 281 0.78 -2.50 -18.91
N LEU A 282 -0.37 -2.42 -18.24
CA LEU A 282 -1.11 -1.17 -18.03
C LEU A 282 -0.86 -0.59 -16.63
N ALA A 283 -0.79 -1.45 -15.61
CA ALA A 283 -0.63 -1.03 -14.22
C ALA A 283 0.73 -0.38 -13.96
N LEU A 284 1.81 -0.90 -14.54
CA LEU A 284 3.16 -0.36 -14.32
C LEU A 284 3.33 1.05 -14.90
N PRO A 285 2.96 1.35 -16.17
CA PRO A 285 3.03 2.71 -16.68
C PRO A 285 2.16 3.70 -15.91
N LEU A 286 0.95 3.30 -15.49
CA LEU A 286 0.07 4.15 -14.71
C LEU A 286 0.59 4.43 -13.30
N ASP A 287 1.25 3.46 -12.67
CA ASP A 287 1.92 3.65 -11.38
C ASP A 287 3.12 4.60 -11.50
N VAL A 288 3.98 4.40 -12.52
CA VAL A 288 5.09 5.32 -12.81
C VAL A 288 4.56 6.73 -13.07
N LEU A 289 3.47 6.86 -13.83
CA LEU A 289 2.85 8.14 -14.13
C LEU A 289 2.25 8.79 -12.88
N HIS A 290 1.59 8.01 -12.00
CA HIS A 290 1.08 8.48 -10.71
C HIS A 290 2.22 9.00 -9.83
N MET A 291 3.29 8.22 -9.68
CA MET A 291 4.45 8.59 -8.87
C MET A 291 5.20 9.79 -9.45
N ALA A 292 5.35 9.89 -10.77
CA ALA A 292 5.95 11.04 -11.44
C ALA A 292 5.11 12.30 -11.22
N ALA A 293 3.79 12.24 -11.37
CA ALA A 293 2.88 13.36 -11.13
C ALA A 293 2.90 13.80 -9.66
N ALA A 294 2.86 12.86 -8.71
CA ALA A 294 2.99 13.16 -7.28
C ALA A 294 4.31 13.86 -6.98
N SER A 295 5.41 13.36 -7.56
CA SER A 295 6.74 13.91 -7.34
C SER A 295 6.92 15.31 -7.92
N VAL A 296 6.51 15.54 -9.17
CA VAL A 296 6.54 16.88 -9.81
C VAL A 296 5.74 17.87 -8.98
N TRP A 297 4.56 17.46 -8.51
CA TRP A 297 3.67 18.31 -7.76
C TRP A 297 4.20 18.62 -6.34
N LEU A 298 4.64 17.61 -5.58
CA LEU A 298 5.19 17.82 -4.24
C LEU A 298 6.56 18.52 -4.24
N GLY A 299 7.45 18.13 -5.14
CA GLY A 299 8.75 18.78 -5.30
C GLY A 299 8.61 20.23 -5.74
N GLY A 300 7.68 20.53 -6.65
CA GLY A 300 7.39 21.89 -7.08
C GLY A 300 6.81 22.77 -5.96
N LEU A 301 5.86 22.26 -5.16
CA LEU A 301 5.37 22.96 -3.96
C LEU A 301 6.52 23.25 -2.98
N THR A 302 7.44 22.29 -2.81
CA THR A 302 8.61 22.46 -1.94
C THR A 302 9.53 23.57 -2.45
N VAL A 303 9.83 23.61 -3.75
CA VAL A 303 10.63 24.69 -4.36
C VAL A 303 9.94 26.04 -4.21
N LEU A 304 8.63 26.11 -4.46
CA LEU A 304 7.86 27.35 -4.30
C LEU A 304 7.89 27.84 -2.85
N ALA A 305 7.54 26.99 -1.88
CA ALA A 305 7.43 27.37 -0.48
C ALA A 305 8.77 27.77 0.18
N THR A 306 9.85 27.09 -0.21
CA THR A 306 11.16 27.19 0.47
C THR A 306 12.19 28.03 -0.29
N VAL A 307 11.99 28.25 -1.59
CA VAL A 307 12.90 29.03 -2.44
C VAL A 307 12.20 30.28 -2.96
N LEU A 308 11.22 30.14 -3.85
CA LEU A 308 10.64 31.27 -4.60
C LEU A 308 9.77 32.20 -3.72
N LEU A 309 9.03 31.66 -2.76
CA LEU A 309 8.14 32.44 -1.88
C LEU A 309 8.79 32.83 -0.55
N ARG A 310 10.04 32.41 -0.29
CA ARG A 310 10.68 32.57 1.03
C ARG A 310 11.08 34.01 1.32
N ARG A 311 11.58 34.75 0.32
CA ARG A 311 11.96 36.16 0.44
C ARG A 311 11.60 36.89 -0.86
N PRO A 312 10.70 37.90 -0.80
CA PRO A 312 10.42 38.74 -1.96
C PRO A 312 11.60 39.71 -2.17
N ASP A 313 12.58 39.30 -2.96
CA ASP A 313 13.55 40.20 -3.59
C ASP A 313 13.19 40.41 -5.08
N PRO A 314 13.66 41.50 -5.72
CA PRO A 314 13.27 41.81 -7.10
C PRO A 314 13.59 40.68 -8.09
N ALA A 315 14.78 40.07 -7.98
CA ALA A 315 15.21 38.99 -8.86
C ALA A 315 14.34 37.72 -8.73
N THR A 316 13.90 37.39 -7.51
CA THR A 316 13.03 36.25 -7.24
C THR A 316 11.58 36.55 -7.64
N SER A 317 11.18 37.82 -7.64
CA SER A 317 9.84 38.26 -8.04
C SER A 317 9.64 38.12 -9.55
N ASP A 318 10.65 38.46 -10.35
CA ASP A 318 10.67 38.24 -11.81
C ASP A 318 10.67 36.75 -12.17
N ASP A 319 11.48 35.95 -11.45
CA ASP A 319 11.48 34.49 -11.58
C ASP A 319 10.10 33.91 -11.25
N LEU A 320 9.47 34.37 -10.16
CA LEU A 320 8.15 33.93 -9.73
C LEU A 320 7.08 34.27 -10.77
N ALA A 321 7.09 35.47 -11.34
CA ALA A 321 6.12 35.88 -12.37
C ALA A 321 6.18 35.01 -13.63
N ARG A 322 7.39 34.54 -14.02
CA ARG A 322 7.58 33.63 -15.16
C ARG A 322 7.18 32.19 -14.85
N VAL A 323 7.46 31.73 -13.63
CA VAL A 323 7.26 30.33 -13.22
C VAL A 323 5.82 30.05 -12.83
N LEU A 324 5.14 30.99 -12.16
CA LEU A 324 3.84 30.77 -11.53
C LEU A 324 2.71 30.36 -12.51
N PRO A 325 2.57 30.97 -13.70
CA PRO A 325 1.55 30.53 -14.67
C PRO A 325 1.79 29.11 -15.18
N ARG A 326 3.05 28.79 -15.51
CA ARG A 326 3.45 27.45 -15.98
C ARG A 326 3.26 26.41 -14.90
N TRP A 327 3.69 26.72 -13.68
CA TRP A 327 3.46 25.89 -12.50
C TRP A 327 1.97 25.59 -12.31
N SER A 328 1.11 26.61 -12.42
CA SER A 328 -0.31 26.44 -12.21
C SER A 328 -0.95 25.49 -13.23
N ALA A 329 -0.52 25.54 -14.50
CA ALA A 329 -0.92 24.57 -15.52
C ALA A 329 -0.37 23.16 -15.27
N THR A 330 0.92 23.06 -14.92
CA THR A 330 1.55 21.76 -14.59
C THR A 330 0.92 21.11 -13.37
N ALA A 331 0.64 21.87 -12.30
CA ALA A 331 -0.02 21.36 -11.10
C ALA A 331 -1.43 20.82 -11.42
N ALA A 332 -2.20 21.51 -12.26
CA ALA A 332 -3.50 21.00 -12.71
C ALA A 332 -3.38 19.70 -13.51
N GLY A 333 -2.38 19.60 -14.40
CA GLY A 333 -2.07 18.37 -15.13
C GLY A 333 -1.66 17.21 -14.19
N CYS A 334 -0.81 17.47 -13.20
CA CYS A 334 -0.44 16.49 -12.19
C CYS A 334 -1.66 15.99 -11.40
N VAL A 335 -2.55 16.89 -10.97
CA VAL A 335 -3.78 16.52 -10.26
C VAL A 335 -4.67 15.63 -11.14
N LEU A 336 -4.88 15.98 -12.41
CA LEU A 336 -5.67 15.17 -13.33
C LEU A 336 -5.10 13.75 -13.47
N VAL A 337 -3.78 13.66 -13.66
CA VAL A 337 -3.07 12.38 -13.74
C VAL A 337 -3.24 11.58 -12.46
N LEU A 338 -3.05 12.20 -11.29
CA LEU A 338 -3.19 11.54 -9.98
C LEU A 338 -4.61 11.01 -9.74
N VAL A 339 -5.63 11.78 -10.11
CA VAL A 339 -7.03 11.36 -10.01
C VAL A 339 -7.31 10.18 -10.93
N ALA A 340 -6.92 10.26 -12.21
CA ALA A 340 -7.19 9.20 -13.19
C ALA A 340 -6.47 7.89 -12.84
N SER A 341 -5.16 7.96 -12.59
CA SER A 341 -4.37 6.79 -12.21
C SER A 341 -4.73 6.24 -10.83
N GLY A 342 -5.09 7.12 -9.88
CA GLY A 342 -5.60 6.72 -8.56
C GLY A 342 -6.95 6.02 -8.61
N ALA A 343 -7.87 6.48 -9.48
CA ALA A 343 -9.16 5.82 -9.71
C ALA A 343 -8.97 4.43 -10.32
N PHE A 344 -8.08 4.30 -11.31
CA PHE A 344 -7.73 3.00 -11.89
C PHE A 344 -7.14 2.05 -10.83
N ALA A 345 -6.19 2.51 -10.02
CA ALA A 345 -5.61 1.72 -8.93
C ALA A 345 -6.66 1.31 -7.90
N GLY A 346 -7.55 2.23 -7.50
CA GLY A 346 -8.65 1.95 -6.58
C GLY A 346 -9.60 0.87 -7.11
N TRP A 347 -10.05 1.00 -8.37
CA TRP A 347 -10.90 0.01 -9.02
C TRP A 347 -10.28 -1.39 -9.01
N ARG A 348 -8.99 -1.51 -9.37
CA ARG A 348 -8.26 -2.78 -9.40
C ARG A 348 -8.16 -3.44 -8.03
N GLN A 349 -8.01 -2.63 -6.97
CA GLN A 349 -7.73 -3.13 -5.61
C GLN A 349 -8.98 -3.38 -4.77
N ILE A 350 -10.13 -2.77 -5.09
CA ILE A 350 -11.39 -2.96 -4.36
C ILE A 350 -12.20 -4.11 -4.95
N ARG A 351 -12.44 -4.10 -6.28
CA ARG A 351 -13.30 -5.02 -7.07
C ARG A 351 -14.78 -5.15 -6.62
N GLU A 352 -15.07 -5.11 -5.33
CA GLU A 352 -16.40 -5.28 -4.72
C GLU A 352 -16.72 -4.09 -3.78
N TRP A 353 -17.95 -3.54 -3.87
CA TRP A 353 -18.33 -2.35 -3.09
C TRP A 353 -18.32 -2.58 -1.57
N GLY A 354 -18.70 -3.77 -1.11
CA GLY A 354 -18.64 -4.13 0.31
C GLY A 354 -17.21 -4.12 0.86
N ALA A 355 -16.21 -4.37 0.01
CA ALA A 355 -14.80 -4.34 0.40
C ALA A 355 -14.32 -2.92 0.75
N LEU A 356 -15.00 -1.87 0.26
CA LEU A 356 -14.66 -0.47 0.53
C LEU A 356 -14.87 -0.10 2.01
N THR A 357 -15.91 -0.63 2.67
CA THR A 357 -16.21 -0.35 4.08
C THR A 357 -15.90 -1.53 5.00
N GLY A 358 -15.90 -2.75 4.44
CA GLY A 358 -15.65 -4.00 5.14
C GLY A 358 -14.17 -4.30 5.42
N THR A 359 -13.23 -3.61 4.75
CA THR A 359 -11.78 -3.83 4.94
C THR A 359 -11.06 -2.59 5.49
N GLY A 360 -9.93 -2.81 6.18
CA GLY A 360 -9.05 -1.72 6.62
C GLY A 360 -8.49 -0.92 5.44
N TYR A 361 -8.14 -1.61 4.35
CA TYR A 361 -7.68 -0.98 3.10
C TYR A 361 -8.73 -0.04 2.50
N GLY A 362 -9.98 -0.51 2.39
CA GLY A 362 -11.08 0.29 1.85
C GLY A 362 -11.31 1.57 2.67
N ARG A 363 -11.29 1.47 4.00
CA ARG A 363 -11.43 2.62 4.90
C ARG A 363 -10.29 3.64 4.74
N LEU A 364 -9.05 3.18 4.67
CA LEU A 364 -7.89 4.05 4.40
C LEU A 364 -7.98 4.72 3.03
N LEU A 365 -8.50 4.03 2.03
CA LEU A 365 -8.71 4.57 0.70
C LEU A 365 -9.80 5.64 0.67
N ILE A 366 -10.89 5.49 1.44
CA ILE A 366 -11.89 6.56 1.64
C ILE A 366 -11.22 7.80 2.25
N VAL A 367 -10.40 7.63 3.30
CA VAL A 367 -9.67 8.74 3.93
C VAL A 367 -8.77 9.43 2.91
N LYS A 368 -8.00 8.67 2.11
CA LYS A 368 -7.14 9.21 1.05
C LYS A 368 -7.96 10.01 0.02
N PHE A 369 -9.11 9.50 -0.42
CA PHE A 369 -9.98 10.22 -1.34
C PHE A 369 -10.53 11.51 -0.74
N GLY A 370 -10.95 11.50 0.53
CA GLY A 370 -11.40 12.71 1.23
C GLY A 370 -10.31 13.77 1.33
N LEU A 371 -9.08 13.38 1.69
CA LEU A 371 -7.93 14.29 1.76
C LEU A 371 -7.60 14.90 0.40
N VAL A 372 -7.55 14.08 -0.66
CA VAL A 372 -7.27 14.54 -2.03
C VAL A 372 -8.38 15.47 -2.53
N ALA A 373 -9.65 15.13 -2.30
CA ALA A 373 -10.78 15.96 -2.68
C ALA A 373 -10.74 17.34 -1.97
N GLY A 374 -10.47 17.33 -0.66
CA GLY A 374 -10.31 18.56 0.12
C GLY A 374 -9.15 19.42 -0.36
N MET A 375 -8.05 18.79 -0.76
CA MET A 375 -6.87 19.47 -1.31
C MET A 375 -7.13 20.12 -2.67
N VAL A 376 -7.82 19.42 -3.57
CA VAL A 376 -8.23 19.96 -4.88
C VAL A 376 -9.21 21.12 -4.69
N LEU A 377 -10.19 20.97 -3.80
CA LEU A 377 -11.14 22.03 -3.47
C LEU A 377 -10.44 23.26 -2.90
N PHE A 378 -9.52 23.07 -1.94
CA PHE A 378 -8.74 24.15 -1.36
C PHE A 378 -7.91 24.89 -2.41
N GLY A 379 -7.20 24.16 -3.28
CA GLY A 379 -6.42 24.75 -4.37
C GLY A 379 -7.30 25.52 -5.36
N ALA A 380 -8.48 25.00 -5.70
CA ALA A 380 -9.43 25.68 -6.59
C ALA A 380 -9.99 26.98 -5.98
N LEU A 381 -10.39 26.94 -4.71
CA LEU A 381 -10.89 28.11 -3.97
C LEU A 381 -9.79 29.17 -3.80
N GLY A 382 -8.58 28.75 -3.42
CA GLY A 382 -7.42 29.62 -3.31
C GLY A 382 -7.11 30.34 -4.63
N ARG A 383 -7.16 29.62 -5.75
CA ARG A 383 -6.97 30.18 -7.09
C ARG A 383 -8.03 31.22 -7.44
N GLN A 384 -9.31 30.93 -7.18
CA GLN A 384 -10.40 31.87 -7.43
C GLN A 384 -10.30 33.13 -6.57
N LEU A 385 -9.94 33.00 -5.29
CA LEU A 385 -9.77 34.12 -4.37
C LEU A 385 -8.62 35.05 -4.80
N ILE A 386 -7.48 34.47 -5.20
CA ILE A 386 -6.32 35.23 -5.68
C ILE A 386 -6.66 35.93 -7.01
N GLN A 387 -7.31 35.24 -7.95
CA GLN A 387 -7.74 35.85 -9.21
C GLN A 387 -8.69 37.02 -8.99
N ARG A 388 -9.69 36.88 -8.10
CA ARG A 388 -10.64 37.95 -7.78
C ARG A 388 -9.95 39.18 -7.17
N ARG A 389 -9.02 39.01 -6.23
CA ARG A 389 -8.32 40.12 -5.56
C ARG A 389 -7.28 40.83 -6.42
N ILE A 390 -6.74 40.18 -7.46
CA ILE A 390 -5.72 40.77 -8.34
C ILE A 390 -6.34 41.39 -9.60
N LEU A 391 -7.41 40.79 -10.16
CA LEU A 391 -8.05 41.28 -11.40
C LEU A 391 -9.11 42.36 -11.15
N HIS A 392 -9.69 42.44 -9.95
CA HIS A 392 -10.65 43.49 -9.57
C HIS A 392 -10.31 44.04 -8.19
N PRO A 393 -9.52 45.13 -8.08
CA PRO A 393 -9.46 45.91 -6.85
C PRO A 393 -10.88 46.40 -6.54
N ALA A 394 -11.29 46.36 -5.27
CA ALA A 394 -12.59 46.90 -4.87
C ALA A 394 -12.72 48.36 -5.38
N PRO A 395 -13.84 48.75 -6.01
CA PRO A 395 -14.08 50.13 -6.40
C PRO A 395 -14.26 50.94 -5.10
N GLY A 396 -13.19 51.62 -4.68
CA GLY A 396 -13.20 52.37 -3.42
C GLY A 396 -11.85 52.86 -2.89
N ALA A 397 -10.73 52.56 -3.54
CA ALA A 397 -9.40 53.07 -3.15
C ALA A 397 -8.79 54.04 -4.17
N VAL A 398 -9.65 54.79 -4.87
CA VAL A 398 -9.24 56.04 -5.52
C VAL A 398 -10.13 57.09 -4.87
N GLU A 399 -9.56 57.89 -3.96
CA GLU A 399 -10.21 59.13 -3.55
C GLU A 399 -10.49 59.94 -4.82
N PRO A 400 -11.69 60.50 -5.00
CA PRO A 400 -11.95 61.37 -6.13
C PRO A 400 -10.98 62.55 -6.04
N ALA A 401 -10.16 62.71 -7.09
CA ALA A 401 -9.33 63.89 -7.26
C ALA A 401 -10.23 65.13 -7.11
N THR A 402 -10.08 65.82 -5.99
CA THR A 402 -10.73 67.10 -5.77
C THR A 402 -9.99 68.13 -6.63
N GLU A 403 -10.77 68.97 -7.29
CA GLU A 403 -10.39 69.87 -8.38
C GLU A 403 -9.10 70.66 -8.15
N ALA A 404 -8.22 70.67 -9.16
CA ALA A 404 -7.35 71.80 -9.47
C ALA A 404 -7.10 71.85 -11.00
N GLU A 405 -7.62 72.93 -11.59
CA GLU A 405 -7.55 73.56 -12.93
C GLU A 405 -6.77 72.96 -14.13
N PRO A 406 -7.22 73.27 -15.37
CA PRO A 406 -6.53 72.87 -16.59
C PRO A 406 -5.39 73.86 -16.92
N LEU A 407 -4.15 73.39 -17.03
CA LEU A 407 -3.10 74.15 -17.71
C LEU A 407 -2.28 73.24 -18.64
N LEU A 408 -2.46 73.47 -19.93
CA LEU A 408 -1.70 72.88 -21.03
C LEU A 408 -0.29 73.51 -21.13
N LEU A 409 0.69 72.64 -21.39
CA LEU A 409 1.96 72.85 -22.12
C LEU A 409 2.92 73.96 -21.66
N ALA A 410 4.08 73.55 -21.14
CA ALA A 410 5.33 74.28 -21.35
C ALA A 410 6.48 73.31 -21.67
N THR A 411 7.21 73.70 -22.71
CA THR A 411 8.37 73.11 -23.36
C THR A 411 9.63 73.05 -22.49
N GLY A 412 10.46 72.02 -22.70
CA GLY A 412 11.91 72.13 -22.54
C GLY A 412 12.53 71.64 -21.23
N THR A 413 13.44 70.66 -21.38
CA THR A 413 14.61 70.33 -20.53
C THR A 413 14.43 69.98 -19.04
N ASP A 414 14.90 68.77 -18.74
CA ASP A 414 15.40 68.23 -17.48
C ASP A 414 14.45 67.83 -16.34
N THR A 415 14.84 66.70 -15.73
CA THR A 415 14.37 66.07 -14.48
C THR A 415 13.00 65.37 -14.48
N ALA A 416 13.03 64.14 -15.01
CA ALA A 416 12.17 63.07 -14.53
C ALA A 416 12.36 62.88 -13.02
N THR A 417 11.37 63.26 -12.23
CA THR A 417 11.37 63.07 -10.77
C THR A 417 10.15 62.27 -10.34
N LEU A 418 10.36 60.96 -10.22
CA LEU A 418 9.91 60.07 -9.15
C LEU A 418 8.45 60.24 -8.66
N VAL A 419 7.51 59.54 -9.31
CA VAL A 419 6.37 58.98 -8.58
C VAL A 419 6.86 57.71 -7.88
N THR A 420 7.33 57.86 -6.63
CA THR A 420 7.58 56.75 -5.72
C THR A 420 6.27 56.06 -5.39
N THR A 421 5.96 54.97 -6.11
CA THR A 421 4.88 54.04 -5.76
C THR A 421 5.31 53.19 -4.56
N SER A 422 5.26 53.77 -3.36
CA SER A 422 5.56 53.09 -2.09
C SER A 422 4.55 51.97 -1.77
N GLU A 423 3.34 52.02 -2.34
CA GLU A 423 2.28 51.04 -2.05
C GLU A 423 2.42 49.69 -2.78
N LYS A 424 2.97 49.67 -4.01
CA LYS A 424 3.16 48.44 -4.81
C LYS A 424 4.04 47.39 -4.11
N PRO A 425 5.21 47.71 -3.52
CA PRO A 425 6.05 46.72 -2.87
C PRO A 425 5.41 46.14 -1.59
N ALA A 426 4.67 46.94 -0.82
CA ALA A 426 4.00 46.48 0.40
C ALA A 426 2.85 45.50 0.07
N GLN A 427 2.02 45.83 -0.92
CA GLN A 427 0.92 44.96 -1.39
C GLN A 427 1.44 43.65 -2.01
N LEU A 428 2.53 43.71 -2.81
CA LEU A 428 3.20 42.53 -3.36
C LEU A 428 3.75 41.62 -2.24
N SER A 429 4.37 42.20 -1.21
CA SER A 429 4.90 41.44 -0.07
C SER A 429 3.79 40.75 0.77
N ALA A 430 2.61 41.36 0.86
CA ALA A 430 1.44 40.80 1.54
C ALA A 430 0.84 39.64 0.72
N ALA A 431 0.69 39.81 -0.59
CA ALA A 431 0.22 38.77 -1.50
C ALA A 431 1.15 37.54 -1.50
N VAL A 432 2.46 37.75 -1.55
CA VAL A 432 3.47 36.67 -1.47
C VAL A 432 3.39 35.93 -0.14
N ARG A 433 3.17 36.63 0.99
CA ARG A 433 3.00 35.98 2.30
C ARG A 433 1.74 35.13 2.37
N ILE A 434 0.61 35.61 1.83
CA ILE A 434 -0.65 34.86 1.78
C ILE A 434 -0.47 33.61 0.90
N LEU A 435 0.12 33.78 -0.29
CA LEU A 435 0.41 32.69 -1.21
C LEU A 435 1.31 31.64 -0.56
N ARG A 436 2.38 32.07 0.14
CA ARG A 436 3.27 31.16 0.87
C ARG A 436 2.52 30.35 1.93
N ARG A 437 1.64 30.97 2.71
CA ARG A 437 0.84 30.27 3.73
C ARG A 437 -0.09 29.24 3.09
N SER A 438 -0.73 29.57 1.98
CA SER A 438 -1.56 28.62 1.20
C SER A 438 -0.72 27.43 0.71
N VAL A 439 0.41 27.70 0.06
CA VAL A 439 1.30 26.65 -0.47
C VAL A 439 1.87 25.77 0.65
N LEU A 440 2.21 26.35 1.81
CA LEU A 440 2.64 25.56 2.98
C LEU A 440 1.52 24.67 3.51
N PHE A 441 0.30 25.17 3.56
CA PHE A 441 -0.86 24.37 3.98
C PHE A 441 -1.14 23.22 2.98
N GLU A 442 -1.10 23.51 1.68
CA GLU A 442 -1.20 22.48 0.63
C GLU A 442 -0.10 21.43 0.78
N ALA A 443 1.15 21.84 1.04
CA ALA A 443 2.26 20.92 1.25
C ALA A 443 2.05 20.02 2.49
N VAL A 444 1.47 20.55 3.57
CA VAL A 444 1.13 19.74 4.77
C VAL A 444 0.03 18.74 4.45
N LEU A 445 -1.02 19.14 3.75
CA LEU A 445 -2.10 18.23 3.36
C LEU A 445 -1.60 17.13 2.43
N ALA A 446 -0.70 17.49 1.51
CA ALA A 446 -0.07 16.55 0.60
C ALA A 446 0.86 15.56 1.34
N ALA A 447 1.58 16.02 2.38
CA ALA A 447 2.34 15.14 3.27
C ALA A 447 1.42 14.16 4.03
N ALA A 448 0.25 14.61 4.50
CA ALA A 448 -0.74 13.72 5.12
C ALA A 448 -1.26 12.66 4.14
N VAL A 449 -1.53 13.03 2.89
CA VAL A 449 -1.89 12.08 1.82
C VAL A 449 -0.77 11.05 1.59
N LEU A 450 0.50 11.47 1.60
CA LEU A 450 1.64 10.56 1.47
C LEU A 450 1.73 9.58 2.64
N VAL A 451 1.48 10.02 3.88
CA VAL A 451 1.47 9.13 5.06
C VAL A 451 0.38 8.08 4.90
N VAL A 452 -0.85 8.48 4.56
CA VAL A 452 -1.94 7.53 4.30
C VAL A 452 -1.61 6.59 3.14
N ALA A 453 -0.98 7.10 2.08
CA ALA A 453 -0.54 6.27 0.96
C ALA A 453 0.55 5.26 1.37
N ALA A 454 1.49 5.64 2.22
CA ALA A 454 2.51 4.73 2.74
C ALA A 454 1.90 3.60 3.58
N ILE A 455 0.91 3.92 4.43
CA ILE A 455 0.18 2.91 5.21
C ILE A 455 -0.61 1.98 4.27
N LEU A 456 -1.28 2.53 3.25
CA LEU A 456 -1.99 1.73 2.24
C LEU A 456 -1.08 0.75 1.50
N VAL A 457 0.17 1.12 1.22
CA VAL A 457 1.15 0.23 0.57
C VAL A 457 1.49 -0.98 1.46
N GLY A 458 1.45 -0.83 2.78
CA GLY A 458 1.65 -1.93 3.73
C GLY A 458 0.37 -2.70 4.09
N THR A 459 -0.80 -2.30 3.57
CA THR A 459 -2.10 -2.90 3.94
C THR A 459 -2.62 -3.84 2.84
N ALA A 460 -3.21 -4.97 3.24
CA ALA A 460 -3.73 -5.97 2.30
C ALA A 460 -4.74 -5.34 1.35
N PRO A 461 -4.59 -5.48 0.02
CA PRO A 461 -5.60 -4.98 -0.90
C PRO A 461 -6.98 -5.53 -0.54
N ALA A 462 -8.00 -4.68 -0.67
CA ALA A 462 -9.37 -5.06 -0.30
C ALA A 462 -9.86 -6.31 -1.05
N ARG A 463 -9.47 -6.48 -2.31
CA ARG A 463 -9.77 -7.66 -3.13
C ARG A 463 -9.22 -9.00 -2.58
N ASP A 464 -8.14 -8.94 -1.79
CA ASP A 464 -7.43 -10.13 -1.30
C ASP A 464 -7.86 -10.45 0.15
N SER A 465 -8.26 -9.42 0.90
CA SER A 465 -8.73 -9.54 2.30
C SER A 465 -10.25 -9.66 2.44
N TYR A 466 -11.02 -9.20 1.45
CA TYR A 466 -12.47 -9.25 1.48
C TYR A 466 -12.99 -10.57 0.91
N VAL A 467 -13.72 -11.32 1.74
CA VAL A 467 -14.52 -12.45 1.27
C VAL A 467 -15.98 -12.17 1.59
N PRO A 468 -16.86 -12.08 0.58
CA PRO A 468 -18.27 -11.84 0.82
C PRO A 468 -18.90 -13.04 1.51
N THR A 469 -19.87 -12.77 2.39
CA THR A 469 -20.74 -13.81 2.93
C THR A 469 -21.43 -14.54 1.78
N PHE A 470 -21.25 -15.86 1.71
CA PHE A 470 -22.05 -16.68 0.81
C PHE A 470 -23.48 -16.73 1.32
N THR A 471 -24.44 -16.40 0.47
CA THR A 471 -25.87 -16.52 0.79
C THR A 471 -26.61 -17.23 -0.33
N ALA A 472 -27.45 -18.20 0.02
CA ALA A 472 -28.31 -18.91 -0.92
C ALA A 472 -29.63 -19.31 -0.26
N SER A 473 -30.70 -19.38 -1.05
CA SER A 473 -32.03 -19.73 -0.57
C SER A 473 -32.57 -20.90 -1.37
N ALA A 474 -33.24 -21.83 -0.71
CA ALA A 474 -33.86 -22.96 -1.39
C ALA A 474 -35.07 -23.50 -0.60
N PRO A 475 -36.05 -24.12 -1.28
CA PRO A 475 -37.15 -24.80 -0.59
C PRO A 475 -36.62 -25.99 0.21
N ALA A 476 -36.80 -25.96 1.53
CA ALA A 476 -36.55 -27.11 2.39
C ALA A 476 -37.71 -28.11 2.30
N THR A 477 -38.95 -27.62 2.29
CA THR A 477 -40.15 -28.44 2.05
C THR A 477 -41.11 -27.67 1.14
N SER A 478 -42.33 -28.18 0.91
CA SER A 478 -43.35 -27.49 0.13
C SER A 478 -43.82 -26.16 0.74
N SER A 479 -43.63 -25.96 2.05
CA SER A 479 -44.10 -24.79 2.79
C SER A 479 -42.99 -24.04 3.56
N LEU A 480 -41.77 -24.56 3.53
CA LEU A 480 -40.62 -24.05 4.28
C LEU A 480 -39.45 -23.75 3.35
N THR A 481 -38.90 -22.55 3.44
CA THR A 481 -37.67 -22.14 2.75
C THR A 481 -36.52 -22.09 3.74
N VAL A 482 -35.32 -22.49 3.31
CA VAL A 482 -34.09 -22.35 4.07
C VAL A 482 -33.17 -21.34 3.38
N ASP A 483 -32.78 -20.33 4.12
CA ASP A 483 -31.75 -19.36 3.76
C ASP A 483 -30.45 -19.73 4.46
N VAL A 484 -29.43 -19.99 3.66
CA VAL A 484 -28.08 -20.34 4.09
C VAL A 484 -27.21 -19.11 4.03
N SER A 485 -26.42 -18.90 5.07
CA SER A 485 -25.38 -17.87 5.14
C SER A 485 -24.08 -18.48 5.67
N VAL A 486 -22.98 -18.27 4.96
CA VAL A 486 -21.63 -18.74 5.35
C VAL A 486 -20.65 -17.57 5.31
N ALA A 487 -20.02 -17.27 6.43
CA ALA A 487 -19.07 -16.15 6.54
C ALA A 487 -17.80 -16.57 7.30
N PRO A 488 -16.57 -16.24 6.83
CA PRO A 488 -16.27 -15.52 5.59
C PRO A 488 -16.24 -16.42 4.33
N ALA A 489 -16.69 -17.67 4.35
CA ALA A 489 -16.56 -18.60 3.21
C ALA A 489 -15.10 -18.69 2.68
N LYS A 490 -14.15 -18.83 3.60
CA LYS A 490 -12.71 -18.91 3.36
C LYS A 490 -12.12 -20.19 3.95
N SER A 491 -10.98 -20.68 3.47
CA SER A 491 -10.25 -21.73 4.18
C SER A 491 -9.99 -21.31 5.65
N GLY A 492 -10.07 -22.29 6.55
CA GLY A 492 -10.06 -22.08 8.00
C GLY A 492 -11.47 -22.03 8.61
N LEU A 493 -11.65 -21.17 9.61
CA LEU A 493 -12.87 -21.14 10.43
C LEU A 493 -13.97 -20.30 9.78
N ASN A 494 -15.17 -20.87 9.72
CA ASN A 494 -16.37 -20.26 9.14
C ASN A 494 -17.56 -20.38 10.08
N ASP A 495 -18.46 -19.41 10.00
CA ASP A 495 -19.75 -19.47 10.67
C ASP A 495 -20.83 -19.82 9.64
N LEU A 496 -21.64 -20.83 9.96
CA LEU A 496 -22.78 -21.25 9.17
C LEU A 496 -24.06 -20.86 9.92
N GLN A 497 -24.94 -20.14 9.23
CA GLN A 497 -26.27 -19.80 9.71
C GLN A 497 -27.32 -20.31 8.72
N LEU A 498 -28.34 -20.96 9.27
CA LEU A 498 -29.57 -21.35 8.57
C LEU A 498 -30.72 -20.53 9.13
N THR A 499 -31.53 -19.96 8.25
CA THR A 499 -32.77 -19.27 8.62
C THR A 499 -33.93 -19.91 7.87
N TYR A 500 -34.91 -20.41 8.60
CA TYR A 500 -36.08 -21.08 8.06
C TYR A 500 -37.29 -20.14 8.08
N THR A 501 -37.91 -19.98 6.92
CA THR A 501 -39.09 -19.13 6.72
C THR A 501 -40.26 -19.95 6.19
N GLY A 502 -41.38 -19.88 6.90
CA GLY A 502 -42.65 -20.49 6.51
C GLY A 502 -43.54 -19.56 5.69
N PRO A 503 -44.82 -19.94 5.48
CA PRO A 503 -45.77 -19.15 4.70
C PRO A 503 -45.93 -17.73 5.24
N GLY A 504 -45.95 -16.75 4.33
CA GLY A 504 -46.04 -15.33 4.70
C GLY A 504 -44.76 -14.75 5.31
N GLY A 505 -43.61 -15.42 5.15
CA GLY A 505 -42.30 -14.92 5.60
C GLY A 505 -42.07 -15.01 7.11
N ARG A 506 -42.89 -15.80 7.83
CA ARG A 506 -42.75 -15.98 9.27
C ARG A 506 -41.55 -16.90 9.59
N PRO A 507 -40.70 -16.55 10.57
CA PRO A 507 -39.68 -17.47 11.05
C PRO A 507 -40.32 -18.74 11.63
N THR A 508 -39.86 -19.91 11.20
CA THR A 508 -40.44 -21.20 11.59
C THR A 508 -39.33 -22.13 12.09
N ASP A 509 -39.48 -22.67 13.30
CA ASP A 509 -38.54 -23.63 13.87
C ASP A 509 -38.72 -25.03 13.24
N VAL A 510 -37.61 -25.77 13.20
CA VAL A 510 -37.54 -27.17 12.73
C VAL A 510 -37.12 -28.09 13.89
N VAL A 511 -37.44 -29.38 13.79
CA VAL A 511 -37.11 -30.38 14.82
C VAL A 511 -35.59 -30.55 14.93
N ALA A 512 -34.92 -30.67 13.80
CA ALA A 512 -33.47 -30.72 13.72
C ALA A 512 -32.94 -30.13 12.41
N ALA A 513 -31.75 -29.56 12.47
CA ALA A 513 -31.00 -29.10 11.31
C ALA A 513 -29.56 -29.63 11.40
N THR A 514 -29.12 -30.32 10.37
CA THR A 514 -27.75 -30.81 10.25
C THR A 514 -27.15 -30.37 8.92
N ALA A 515 -25.83 -30.21 8.92
CA ALA A 515 -25.07 -29.84 7.74
C ALA A 515 -23.91 -30.82 7.53
N ARG A 516 -23.60 -31.08 6.26
CA ARG A 516 -22.46 -31.88 5.85
C ARG A 516 -21.73 -31.17 4.72
N TRP A 517 -20.42 -31.02 4.88
CA TRP A 517 -19.54 -30.43 3.88
C TRP A 517 -18.77 -31.52 3.13
N THR A 518 -18.64 -31.37 1.82
CA THR A 518 -17.83 -32.26 0.96
C THR A 518 -17.05 -31.41 -0.04
N GLN A 519 -15.73 -31.58 -0.12
CA GLN A 519 -14.90 -30.90 -1.13
C GLN A 519 -15.00 -31.63 -2.47
N GLN A 520 -15.22 -30.91 -3.58
CA GLN A 520 -15.21 -31.52 -4.91
C GLN A 520 -13.76 -31.83 -5.34
N GLY A 521 -13.46 -33.09 -5.63
CA GLY A 521 -12.17 -33.53 -6.21
C GLY A 521 -11.05 -33.87 -5.23
N GLY A 522 -11.28 -33.82 -3.92
CA GLY A 522 -10.36 -34.26 -2.86
C GLY A 522 -10.99 -35.32 -1.96
N GLY A 523 -10.18 -36.19 -1.34
CA GLY A 523 -10.67 -37.34 -0.58
C GLY A 523 -11.56 -36.96 0.61
N ASP A 524 -12.81 -37.45 0.60
CA ASP A 524 -13.80 -37.59 1.69
C ASP A 524 -13.64 -36.71 2.95
N ALA A 525 -13.31 -35.43 2.82
CA ALA A 525 -13.30 -34.49 3.94
C ALA A 525 -14.75 -34.14 4.29
N VAL A 526 -15.36 -35.01 5.09
CA VAL A 526 -16.72 -34.87 5.58
C VAL A 526 -16.68 -34.17 6.93
N VAL A 527 -17.22 -32.95 7.00
CA VAL A 527 -17.40 -32.24 8.26
C VAL A 527 -18.89 -32.31 8.65
N PRO A 528 -19.30 -33.29 9.47
CA PRO A 528 -20.67 -33.32 10.00
C PRO A 528 -20.81 -32.24 11.07
N VAL A 529 -21.87 -31.45 10.98
CA VAL A 529 -22.14 -30.39 11.95
C VAL A 529 -23.61 -30.37 12.35
N THR A 530 -23.84 -30.46 13.65
CA THR A 530 -25.15 -30.26 14.25
C THR A 530 -25.30 -28.78 14.57
N LEU A 531 -26.33 -28.14 14.04
CA LEU A 531 -26.55 -26.72 14.29
C LEU A 531 -27.30 -26.50 15.60
N THR A 532 -26.96 -25.40 16.28
CA THR A 532 -27.62 -24.98 17.52
C THR A 532 -28.65 -23.90 17.24
N ARG A 533 -29.83 -23.99 17.87
CA ARG A 533 -30.85 -22.94 17.73
C ARG A 533 -30.37 -21.65 18.40
N SER A 534 -30.31 -20.56 17.63
CA SER A 534 -29.90 -19.24 18.09
C SER A 534 -31.05 -18.23 18.18
N GLY A 535 -32.20 -18.54 17.60
CA GLY A 535 -33.42 -17.73 17.67
C GLY A 535 -34.57 -18.36 16.88
N PRO A 536 -35.74 -17.70 16.80
CA PRO A 536 -36.88 -18.18 16.03
C PRO A 536 -36.50 -18.44 14.57
N GLY A 537 -36.68 -19.69 14.12
CA GLY A 537 -36.31 -20.18 12.79
C GLY A 537 -34.82 -20.10 12.49
N ARG A 538 -33.95 -19.83 13.46
CA ARG A 538 -32.52 -19.57 13.22
C ARG A 538 -31.64 -20.58 13.92
N TYR A 539 -30.74 -21.19 13.15
CA TYR A 539 -29.80 -22.19 13.60
C TYR A 539 -28.40 -21.81 13.16
N THR A 540 -27.45 -21.86 14.08
CA THR A 540 -26.07 -21.46 13.82
C THR A 540 -25.08 -22.48 14.35
N ILE A 541 -23.93 -22.51 13.70
CA ILE A 541 -22.71 -23.07 14.24
C ILE A 541 -21.58 -22.12 13.93
N THR A 542 -20.74 -21.87 14.93
CA THR A 542 -19.55 -21.04 14.78
C THR A 542 -18.32 -21.93 14.65
N ARG A 543 -17.30 -21.46 13.93
CA ARG A 543 -16.00 -22.14 13.81
C ARG A 543 -16.03 -23.51 13.11
N VAL A 544 -16.79 -23.65 12.03
CA VAL A 544 -16.67 -24.78 11.09
C VAL A 544 -15.32 -24.68 10.37
N ALA A 545 -14.45 -25.67 10.57
CA ALA A 545 -13.16 -25.73 9.90
C ALA A 545 -13.29 -26.28 8.48
N LEU A 546 -13.03 -25.45 7.47
CA LEU A 546 -12.93 -25.83 6.07
C LEU A 546 -11.43 -25.84 5.69
N PRO A 547 -10.79 -27.01 5.55
CA PRO A 547 -9.34 -27.12 5.53
C PRO A 547 -8.67 -26.54 4.27
N ALA A 548 -9.42 -26.38 3.18
CA ALA A 548 -8.87 -26.00 1.89
C ALA A 548 -9.81 -25.08 1.10
N ALA A 549 -9.22 -24.15 0.34
CA ALA A 549 -9.93 -23.36 -0.65
C ALA A 549 -10.37 -24.24 -1.83
N GLY A 550 -11.52 -23.94 -2.44
CA GLY A 550 -12.04 -24.71 -3.56
C GLY A 550 -13.56 -24.72 -3.65
N GLN A 551 -14.09 -25.63 -4.45
CA GLN A 551 -15.52 -25.86 -4.55
C GLN A 551 -15.95 -26.88 -3.50
N TRP A 552 -16.90 -26.49 -2.66
CA TRP A 552 -17.48 -27.32 -1.62
C TRP A 552 -18.97 -27.46 -1.85
N GLN A 553 -19.49 -28.65 -1.58
CA GLN A 553 -20.92 -28.90 -1.53
C GLN A 553 -21.36 -28.97 -0.08
N LEU A 554 -22.28 -28.08 0.29
CA LEU A 554 -22.95 -28.04 1.58
C LEU A 554 -24.30 -28.72 1.45
N ALA A 555 -24.44 -29.90 2.05
CA ALA A 555 -25.71 -30.59 2.20
C ALA A 555 -26.37 -30.18 3.52
N VAL A 556 -27.51 -29.50 3.43
CA VAL A 556 -28.33 -29.12 4.59
C VAL A 556 -29.50 -30.08 4.69
N THR A 557 -29.50 -30.89 5.74
CA THR A 557 -30.62 -31.79 6.05
C THR A 557 -31.52 -31.14 7.10
N THR A 558 -32.76 -30.90 6.70
CA THR A 558 -33.80 -30.29 7.52
C THR A 558 -34.80 -31.35 7.94
N GLN A 559 -35.07 -31.46 9.24
CA GLN A 559 -36.13 -32.31 9.77
C GLN A 559 -37.27 -31.42 10.26
N SER A 560 -38.36 -31.36 9.50
CA SER A 560 -39.52 -30.51 9.81
C SER A 560 -40.52 -31.17 10.77
N SER A 561 -40.55 -32.49 10.81
CA SER A 561 -41.37 -33.30 11.73
C SER A 561 -40.65 -34.61 12.05
N ASP A 562 -41.19 -35.44 12.94
CA ASP A 562 -40.59 -36.74 13.28
C ASP A 562 -40.48 -37.69 12.07
N ILE A 563 -41.27 -37.45 11.01
CA ILE A 563 -41.34 -38.30 9.82
C ILE A 563 -40.83 -37.60 8.54
N ASP A 564 -40.79 -36.27 8.51
CA ASP A 564 -40.41 -35.50 7.33
C ASP A 564 -39.00 -34.94 7.44
N SER A 565 -38.12 -35.42 6.56
CA SER A 565 -36.78 -34.87 6.36
C SER A 565 -36.49 -34.60 4.90
N SER A 566 -35.73 -33.55 4.63
CA SER A 566 -35.29 -33.18 3.29
C SER A 566 -33.84 -32.75 3.31
N THR A 567 -33.12 -32.97 2.21
CA THR A 567 -31.74 -32.51 2.06
C THR A 567 -31.63 -31.61 0.84
N VAL A 568 -31.06 -30.43 1.03
CA VAL A 568 -30.79 -29.47 -0.04
C VAL A 568 -29.28 -29.29 -0.16
N LEU A 569 -28.80 -29.24 -1.40
CA LEU A 569 -27.38 -29.06 -1.72
C LEU A 569 -27.13 -27.61 -2.14
N PHE A 570 -26.07 -27.03 -1.61
CA PHE A 570 -25.58 -25.70 -1.96
C PHE A 570 -24.13 -25.81 -2.42
N ASP A 571 -23.83 -25.28 -3.60
CA ASP A 571 -22.45 -25.16 -4.06
C ASP A 571 -21.83 -23.88 -3.49
N VAL A 572 -20.85 -24.05 -2.62
CA VAL A 572 -20.16 -22.98 -1.91
C VAL A 572 -18.72 -22.91 -2.40
N ARG A 573 -18.34 -21.77 -2.95
CA ARG A 573 -16.95 -21.50 -3.31
C ARG A 573 -16.20 -20.93 -2.11
N VAL A 574 -15.34 -21.74 -1.52
CA VAL A 574 -14.46 -21.35 -0.42
C VAL A 574 -13.19 -20.71 -1.00
N ARG A 575 -12.88 -19.47 -0.59
CA ARG A 575 -11.72 -18.73 -1.09
C ARG A 575 -10.43 -19.04 -0.35
#